data_AF-A0A2C6M7T2-F1
#
_entry.id   AF-A0A2C6M7T2-F1
#
_cell.length_a   1.000
_cell.length_b   1.000
_cell.length_c   1.000
_cell.angle_alpha   90.00
_cell.angle_beta   90.00
_cell.angle_gamma   90.00
#
_symmetry.space_group_name_H-M   'P 1'
#
loop_
_entity.id
_entity.type
_entity.pdbx_description
1 polymer ?
#
loop_
_entity_poly.entity_id
_entity_poly.type
_entity_poly.pdbx_seq_one_letter_code
_entity_poly.pdbx_strand_id
1 'polypeptide(L)'
;MWNWDDDDNPWGKDMDKCKDKTCSGDQYDDFDLDHDAVLLHKIIKALCILKRELAKCEEILCNPKFGLKEIKREVRNIERGVFNPTFGLLEIKSEVSMVQTIVGGIMDQLDNPTFGLSEIKAEVSEILAIVSNLVIDCPVALLSDIKSEVSAIESAVFSPTFGLQEIKSEVSQILANQAASPFLTTGPFFVDCDEITVLLKGLNNTNVVQSVTFVVRNLTDCPCVDLIEVGFTIPACCSEDTEVAIPGTGQRNLEVRAITSSAIGVLVYLATKTGAPFSLAAKSTNLNMQSGYPSLPSVPKAPGRQLPVADPFFSQYPLPRHILA
;
A
#
# COMPACT_ATOMS: atom_id res chain seq x y z
N MET A 1 -74.85 70.08 13.65
CA MET A 1 -74.99 70.22 15.11
C MET A 1 -73.61 69.95 15.69
N TRP A 2 -72.79 70.99 15.80
CA TRP A 2 -71.53 70.92 16.54
C TRP A 2 -71.82 71.62 17.85
N ASN A 3 -71.78 70.84 18.94
CA ASN A 3 -72.01 71.32 20.30
C ASN A 3 -70.85 72.25 20.64
N TRP A 4 -71.13 73.56 20.68
CA TRP A 4 -70.22 74.53 21.26
C TRP A 4 -70.44 74.43 22.76
N ASP A 5 -69.76 73.49 23.41
CA ASP A 5 -69.70 73.46 24.86
C ASP A 5 -69.11 74.80 25.32
N ASP A 6 -69.85 75.50 26.18
CA ASP A 6 -69.59 76.85 26.71
C ASP A 6 -68.23 76.99 27.46
N ASP A 7 -67.46 75.92 27.54
CA ASP A 7 -66.17 75.86 28.24
C ASP A 7 -64.98 76.38 27.43
N ASP A 8 -65.12 76.47 26.11
CA ASP A 8 -64.13 77.06 25.19
C ASP A 8 -64.53 78.48 24.77
N ASN A 9 -65.17 79.24 25.67
CA ASN A 9 -65.24 80.68 25.53
C ASN A 9 -63.89 81.29 25.98
N PRO A 10 -62.97 81.66 25.07
CA PRO A 10 -61.69 82.27 25.47
C PRO A 10 -61.89 83.63 26.16
N TRP A 11 -63.10 84.20 26.11
CA TRP A 11 -63.47 85.44 26.79
C TRP A 11 -63.86 85.24 28.27
N GLY A 12 -64.08 83.99 28.72
CA GLY A 12 -64.62 83.69 30.05
C GLY A 12 -63.58 83.44 31.15
N LYS A 13 -62.35 83.03 30.81
CA LYS A 13 -61.41 82.45 31.79
C LYS A 13 -60.19 83.33 32.15
N ASP A 14 -60.05 84.52 31.57
CA ASP A 14 -58.89 85.40 31.80
C ASP A 14 -59.26 86.84 32.22
N MET A 15 -60.29 87.00 33.06
CA MET A 15 -60.62 88.32 33.65
C MET A 15 -59.59 88.84 34.67
N ASP A 16 -58.59 88.04 35.09
CA ASP A 16 -57.74 88.37 36.25
C ASP A 16 -56.25 88.66 35.96
N LYS A 17 -55.79 88.62 34.70
CA LYS A 17 -54.36 88.73 34.37
C LYS A 17 -54.00 89.81 33.35
N CYS A 18 -54.75 90.91 33.34
CA CYS A 18 -54.31 92.17 32.74
C CYS A 18 -53.83 93.13 33.84
N LYS A 19 -52.79 92.74 34.59
CA LYS A 19 -52.06 93.63 35.50
C LYS A 19 -50.75 94.06 34.85
N ASP A 20 -50.86 94.80 33.76
CA ASP A 20 -49.75 95.63 33.30
C ASP A 20 -49.93 97.01 33.93
N LYS A 21 -48.91 97.49 34.65
CA LYS A 21 -48.97 98.61 35.62
C LYS A 21 -49.08 100.01 34.96
N THR A 22 -49.71 100.12 33.80
CA THR A 22 -49.94 101.40 33.10
C THR A 22 -51.37 101.64 32.67
N CYS A 23 -52.33 100.78 33.06
CA CYS A 23 -53.76 101.09 32.99
C CYS A 23 -54.30 101.33 34.40
N SER A 24 -53.99 102.52 34.94
CA SER A 24 -54.58 103.03 36.18
C SER A 24 -56.06 103.39 35.95
N GLY A 25 -56.95 103.07 36.89
CA GLY A 25 -58.34 103.51 36.84
C GLY A 25 -59.25 102.77 37.82
N ASP A 26 -59.12 103.15 39.09
CA ASP A 26 -60.11 103.29 40.17
C ASP A 26 -61.48 102.58 40.12
N GLN A 27 -61.87 102.07 41.29
CA GLN A 27 -63.25 101.74 41.65
C GLN A 27 -64.18 102.93 41.36
N TYR A 28 -65.19 102.71 40.53
CA TYR A 28 -66.33 103.61 40.43
C TYR A 28 -67.60 102.87 40.82
N ASP A 29 -68.16 103.32 41.94
CA ASP A 29 -69.53 103.07 42.36
C ASP A 29 -70.52 103.64 41.34
N ASP A 30 -71.55 102.84 41.06
CA ASP A 30 -72.93 103.18 40.68
C ASP A 30 -73.18 104.60 40.09
N PHE A 31 -72.96 104.76 38.78
CA PHE A 31 -73.50 105.85 37.97
C PHE A 31 -73.79 105.33 36.55
N ASP A 32 -74.93 105.71 35.98
CA ASP A 32 -75.38 105.39 34.61
C ASP A 32 -74.31 105.82 33.58
N LEU A 33 -73.45 104.86 33.21
CA LEU A 33 -72.42 105.05 32.21
C LEU A 33 -73.00 104.75 30.83
N ASP A 34 -72.88 105.76 29.98
CA ASP A 34 -73.09 105.75 28.53
C ASP A 34 -72.69 104.40 27.92
N HIS A 35 -73.63 103.75 27.23
CA HIS A 35 -73.50 102.40 26.67
C HIS A 35 -72.21 102.24 25.83
N ASP A 36 -71.77 103.34 25.24
CA ASP A 36 -70.57 103.47 24.42
C ASP A 36 -69.26 103.26 25.21
N ALA A 37 -69.18 103.69 26.47
CA ALA A 37 -67.99 103.51 27.31
C ALA A 37 -67.77 102.03 27.69
N VAL A 38 -68.86 101.29 27.94
CA VAL A 38 -68.81 99.85 28.23
C VAL A 38 -68.42 99.05 26.98
N LEU A 39 -68.95 99.42 25.81
CA LEU A 39 -68.58 98.80 24.54
C LEU A 39 -67.10 99.06 24.20
N LEU A 40 -66.63 100.29 24.38
CA LEU A 40 -65.23 100.67 24.16
C LEU A 40 -64.28 99.85 25.04
N HIS A 41 -64.60 99.68 26.33
CA HIS A 41 -63.80 98.85 27.24
C HIS A 41 -63.72 97.39 26.79
N LYS A 42 -64.83 96.81 26.29
CA LYS A 42 -64.85 95.43 25.75
C LYS A 42 -63.96 95.29 24.51
N ILE A 43 -64.00 96.28 23.61
CA ILE A 43 -63.15 96.31 22.40
C ILE A 43 -61.67 96.40 22.79
N ILE A 44 -61.31 97.28 23.74
CA ILE A 44 -59.94 97.41 24.21
C ILE A 44 -59.43 96.10 24.82
N LYS A 45 -60.22 95.44 25.67
CA LYS A 45 -59.88 94.12 26.22
C LYS A 45 -59.66 93.07 25.12
N ALA A 46 -60.51 93.04 24.10
CA ALA A 46 -60.35 92.16 22.95
C ALA A 46 -59.06 92.39 22.17
N LEU A 47 -58.72 93.64 21.90
CA LEU A 47 -57.46 93.99 21.24
C LEU A 47 -56.24 93.61 22.08
N CYS A 48 -56.32 93.76 23.41
CA CYS A 48 -55.25 93.34 24.32
C CYS A 48 -55.02 91.83 24.31
N ILE A 49 -56.09 91.03 24.30
CA ILE A 49 -56.00 89.56 24.20
C ILE A 49 -55.40 89.16 22.86
N LEU A 50 -55.90 89.71 21.75
CA LEU A 50 -55.37 89.43 20.41
C LEU A 50 -53.88 89.78 20.30
N LYS A 51 -53.47 90.93 20.83
CA LYS A 51 -52.06 91.35 20.85
C LYS A 51 -51.18 90.35 21.61
N ARG A 52 -51.66 89.83 22.74
CA ARG A 52 -50.94 88.82 23.54
C ARG A 52 -50.80 87.50 22.80
N GLU A 53 -51.88 87.01 22.19
CA GLU A 53 -51.83 85.75 21.43
C GLU A 53 -50.93 85.87 20.19
N LEU A 54 -50.95 87.02 19.51
CA LEU A 54 -50.01 87.30 18.42
C LEU A 54 -48.56 87.25 18.88
N ALA A 55 -48.24 87.80 20.07
CA ALA A 55 -46.89 87.75 20.62
C ALA A 55 -46.44 86.30 20.93
N LYS A 56 -47.35 85.44 21.42
CA LYS A 56 -47.05 84.00 21.64
C LYS A 56 -46.79 83.27 20.33
N CYS A 57 -47.60 83.52 19.30
CA CYS A 57 -47.37 82.94 17.98
C CYS A 57 -46.02 83.37 17.42
N GLU A 58 -45.66 84.64 17.55
CA GLU A 58 -44.35 85.16 17.15
C GLU A 58 -43.22 84.48 17.92
N GLU A 59 -43.35 84.30 19.24
CA GLU A 59 -42.35 83.60 20.06
C GLU A 59 -42.12 82.16 19.59
N ILE A 60 -43.18 81.40 19.28
CA ILE A 60 -43.07 80.02 18.78
C ILE A 60 -42.42 79.99 17.40
N LEU A 61 -42.87 80.85 16.47
CA LEU A 61 -42.38 80.87 15.09
C LEU A 61 -40.93 81.37 14.98
N CYS A 62 -40.53 82.28 15.86
CA CYS A 62 -39.18 82.86 15.91
C CYS A 62 -38.26 82.16 16.91
N ASN A 63 -38.73 81.11 17.61
CA ASN A 63 -37.91 80.40 18.57
C ASN A 63 -36.65 79.82 17.87
N PRO A 64 -35.44 80.09 18.36
CA PRO A 64 -34.21 79.64 17.70
C PRO A 64 -34.00 78.11 17.77
N LYS A 65 -34.73 77.39 18.61
CA LYS A 65 -34.58 75.93 18.82
C LYS A 65 -35.63 75.09 18.09
N PHE A 66 -36.80 75.63 17.79
CA PHE A 66 -37.90 74.88 17.17
C PHE A 66 -38.81 75.73 16.27
N GLY A 67 -38.46 77.00 16.04
CA GLY A 67 -39.17 77.89 15.14
C GLY A 67 -38.82 77.64 13.67
N LEU A 68 -39.43 78.41 12.77
CA LEU A 68 -39.31 78.22 11.32
C LEU A 68 -37.87 78.28 10.80
N LYS A 69 -37.02 79.11 11.42
CA LYS A 69 -35.61 79.24 11.04
C LYS A 69 -34.83 77.95 11.30
N GLU A 70 -35.15 77.28 12.40
CA GLU A 70 -34.52 76.02 12.82
C GLU A 70 -34.95 74.88 11.90
N ILE A 71 -36.25 74.73 11.66
CA ILE A 71 -36.82 73.73 10.73
C ILE A 71 -36.21 73.89 9.33
N LYS A 72 -36.13 75.13 8.81
CA LYS A 72 -35.50 75.39 7.51
C LYS A 72 -34.01 75.02 7.48
N ARG A 73 -33.30 75.08 8.61
CA ARG A 73 -31.90 74.66 8.69
C ARG A 73 -31.81 73.13 8.64
N GLU A 74 -32.63 72.42 9.42
CA GLU A 74 -32.64 70.95 9.42
C GLU A 74 -33.04 70.39 8.04
N VAL A 75 -34.04 70.97 7.39
CA VAL A 75 -34.43 70.60 6.02
C VAL A 75 -33.24 70.74 5.05
N ARG A 76 -32.51 71.85 5.10
CA ARG A 76 -31.30 72.03 4.27
C ARG A 76 -30.20 71.00 4.57
N ASN A 77 -30.05 70.59 5.83
CA ASN A 77 -29.06 69.57 6.20
C ASN A 77 -29.45 68.20 5.65
N ILE A 78 -30.73 67.83 5.74
CA ILE A 78 -31.28 66.61 5.15
C ILE A 78 -31.09 66.63 3.64
N GLU A 79 -31.47 67.71 2.96
CA GLU A 79 -31.29 67.87 1.51
C GLU A 79 -29.81 67.72 1.11
N ARG A 80 -28.89 68.32 1.88
CA ARG A 80 -27.44 68.18 1.64
C ARG A 80 -26.93 66.76 1.80
N GLY A 81 -27.53 65.96 2.68
CA GLY A 81 -27.18 64.55 2.85
C GLY A 81 -27.77 63.67 1.75
N VAL A 82 -29.08 63.81 1.51
CA VAL A 82 -29.83 63.01 0.53
C VAL A 82 -29.36 63.25 -0.90
N PHE A 83 -29.11 64.52 -1.25
CA PHE A 83 -28.64 64.92 -2.59
C PHE A 83 -27.13 65.12 -2.66
N ASN A 84 -26.38 64.62 -1.68
CA ASN A 84 -24.94 64.66 -1.77
C ASN A 84 -24.47 63.80 -2.96
N PRO A 85 -23.64 64.34 -3.87
CA PRO A 85 -23.19 63.59 -5.03
C PRO A 85 -22.23 62.43 -4.70
N THR A 86 -21.60 62.42 -3.52
CA THR A 86 -20.57 61.40 -3.17
C THR A 86 -21.01 60.40 -2.11
N PHE A 87 -22.15 60.59 -1.46
CA PHE A 87 -22.68 59.65 -0.46
C PHE A 87 -24.20 59.65 -0.32
N GLY A 88 -24.91 60.47 -1.11
CA GLY A 88 -26.36 60.53 -1.13
C GLY A 88 -26.97 59.47 -2.05
N LEU A 89 -28.24 59.65 -2.39
CA LEU A 89 -28.99 58.69 -3.21
C LEU A 89 -28.40 58.48 -4.62
N LEU A 90 -27.76 59.52 -5.18
CA LEU A 90 -27.11 59.42 -6.49
C LEU A 90 -25.96 58.42 -6.47
N GLU A 91 -25.13 58.43 -5.43
CA GLU A 91 -24.01 57.50 -5.28
C GLU A 91 -24.49 56.08 -4.96
N ILE A 92 -25.50 55.93 -4.10
CA ILE A 92 -26.09 54.60 -3.84
C ILE A 92 -26.62 53.99 -5.15
N LYS A 93 -27.22 54.80 -6.02
CA LYS A 93 -27.73 54.35 -7.32
C LYS A 93 -26.60 53.93 -8.28
N SER A 94 -25.48 54.66 -8.31
CA SER A 94 -24.33 54.30 -9.16
C SER A 94 -23.69 52.97 -8.70
N GLU A 95 -23.46 52.81 -7.41
CA GLU A 95 -22.93 51.59 -6.80
C GLU A 95 -23.82 50.38 -7.07
N VAL A 96 -25.14 50.51 -6.88
CA VAL A 96 -26.09 49.42 -7.19
C VAL A 96 -26.05 49.05 -8.68
N SER A 97 -25.94 50.03 -9.57
CA SER A 97 -25.81 49.77 -11.01
C SER A 97 -24.52 49.02 -11.35
N MET A 98 -23.42 49.33 -10.67
CA MET A 98 -22.16 48.62 -10.83
C MET A 98 -22.26 47.17 -10.36
N VAL A 99 -22.84 46.94 -9.18
CA VAL A 99 -23.08 45.60 -8.64
C VAL A 99 -23.95 44.78 -9.59
N GLN A 100 -25.04 45.36 -10.11
CA GLN A 100 -25.90 44.69 -11.08
C GLN A 100 -25.14 44.26 -12.34
N THR A 101 -24.24 45.12 -12.83
CA THR A 101 -23.39 44.81 -14.00
C THR A 101 -22.44 43.66 -13.71
N ILE A 102 -21.78 43.66 -12.55
CA ILE A 102 -20.86 42.59 -12.13
C ILE A 102 -21.62 41.27 -12.01
N VAL A 103 -22.78 41.27 -11.34
CA VAL A 103 -23.60 40.08 -11.16
C VAL A 103 -24.08 39.54 -12.51
N GLY A 104 -24.48 40.41 -13.44
CA GLY A 104 -24.83 40.02 -14.80
C GLY A 104 -23.67 39.31 -15.51
N GLY A 105 -22.46 39.87 -15.45
CA GLY A 105 -21.28 39.25 -16.05
C GLY A 105 -20.91 37.89 -15.43
N ILE A 106 -21.12 37.71 -14.12
CA ILE A 106 -20.92 36.40 -13.47
C ILE A 106 -21.94 35.38 -14.00
N MET A 107 -23.21 35.78 -14.15
CA MET A 107 -24.24 34.89 -14.70
C MET A 107 -23.92 34.49 -16.15
N ASP A 108 -23.50 35.45 -16.98
CA ASP A 108 -23.09 35.17 -18.36
C ASP A 108 -21.91 34.19 -18.45
N GLN A 109 -20.96 34.26 -17.51
CA GLN A 109 -19.84 33.32 -17.43
C GLN A 109 -20.29 31.92 -16.98
N LEU A 110 -21.17 31.83 -15.98
CA LEU A 110 -21.69 30.55 -15.50
C LEU A 110 -22.58 29.85 -16.53
N ASP A 111 -23.39 30.62 -17.27
CA ASP A 111 -24.29 30.11 -18.29
C ASP A 111 -23.61 29.93 -19.66
N ASN A 112 -22.32 30.29 -19.77
CA ASN A 112 -21.60 30.15 -21.02
C ASN A 112 -21.58 28.68 -21.48
N PRO A 113 -22.05 28.36 -22.70
CA PRO A 113 -22.17 26.98 -23.15
C PRO A 113 -20.83 26.31 -23.49
N THR A 114 -19.73 27.06 -23.54
CA THR A 114 -18.40 26.56 -23.96
C THR A 114 -17.38 26.45 -22.83
N PHE A 115 -17.63 27.08 -21.68
CA PHE A 115 -16.72 27.02 -20.52
C PHE A 115 -17.43 27.22 -19.17
N GLY A 116 -18.76 27.36 -19.19
CA GLY A 116 -19.59 27.49 -17.99
C GLY A 116 -20.07 26.13 -17.47
N LEU A 117 -21.06 26.15 -16.60
CA LEU A 117 -21.56 24.95 -15.92
C LEU A 117 -22.16 23.92 -16.90
N SER A 118 -22.73 24.39 -18.01
CA SER A 118 -23.29 23.54 -19.06
C SER A 118 -22.22 22.66 -19.73
N GLU A 119 -21.03 23.20 -19.96
CA GLU A 119 -19.92 22.48 -20.59
C GLU A 119 -19.33 21.43 -19.62
N ILE A 120 -19.07 21.81 -18.38
CA ILE A 120 -18.63 20.88 -17.32
C ILE A 120 -19.61 19.70 -17.18
N LYS A 121 -20.92 19.97 -17.21
CA LYS A 121 -21.94 18.92 -17.12
C LYS A 121 -21.91 17.97 -18.34
N ALA A 122 -21.62 18.49 -19.52
CA ALA A 122 -21.47 17.69 -20.74
C ALA A 122 -20.23 16.79 -20.65
N GLU A 123 -19.06 17.34 -20.28
CA GLU A 123 -17.83 16.58 -20.12
C GLU A 123 -17.97 15.46 -19.07
N VAL A 124 -18.55 15.78 -17.91
CA VAL A 124 -18.80 14.78 -16.86
C VAL A 124 -19.73 13.66 -17.35
N SER A 125 -20.73 14.00 -18.16
CA SER A 125 -21.64 12.99 -18.75
C SER A 125 -20.90 12.08 -19.73
N GLU A 126 -19.98 12.63 -20.53
CA GLU A 126 -19.15 11.87 -21.46
C GLU A 126 -18.18 10.93 -20.72
N ILE A 127 -17.48 11.44 -19.69
CA ILE A 127 -16.60 10.61 -18.84
C ILE A 127 -17.42 9.48 -18.20
N LEU A 128 -18.60 9.78 -17.67
CA LEU A 128 -19.47 8.75 -17.07
C LEU A 128 -19.89 7.70 -18.09
N ALA A 129 -20.20 8.11 -19.32
CA ALA A 129 -20.52 7.16 -20.40
C ALA A 129 -19.31 6.27 -20.73
N ILE A 130 -18.11 6.83 -20.82
CA ILE A 130 -16.87 6.06 -21.04
C ILE A 130 -16.65 5.07 -19.90
N VAL A 131 -16.71 5.52 -18.65
CA VAL A 131 -16.49 4.68 -17.47
C VAL A 131 -17.55 3.59 -17.34
N SER A 132 -18.81 3.89 -17.64
CA SER A 132 -19.89 2.90 -17.59
C SER A 132 -19.76 1.84 -18.69
N ASN A 133 -19.20 2.23 -19.84
CA ASN A 133 -18.89 1.31 -20.94
C ASN A 133 -17.52 0.64 -20.79
N LEU A 134 -16.73 1.06 -19.79
CA LEU A 134 -15.48 0.40 -19.45
C LEU A 134 -15.81 -0.92 -18.77
N VAL A 135 -16.07 -1.93 -19.59
CA VAL A 135 -16.08 -3.32 -19.14
C VAL A 135 -14.63 -3.64 -18.76
N ILE A 136 -14.31 -3.48 -17.47
CA ILE A 136 -13.14 -4.12 -16.87
C ILE A 136 -13.50 -5.60 -16.74
N ASP A 137 -13.66 -6.26 -17.88
CA ASP A 137 -13.41 -7.69 -17.96
C ASP A 137 -11.92 -7.79 -17.68
N CYS A 138 -11.53 -7.89 -16.40
CA CYS A 138 -10.37 -8.68 -16.07
C CYS A 138 -10.65 -9.99 -16.80
N PRO A 139 -9.95 -10.28 -17.91
CA PRO A 139 -10.45 -11.23 -18.88
C PRO A 139 -10.65 -12.53 -18.13
N VAL A 140 -11.91 -12.88 -17.90
CA VAL A 140 -12.29 -14.05 -17.11
C VAL A 140 -11.68 -15.29 -17.77
N ALA A 141 -11.44 -15.21 -19.08
CA ALA A 141 -10.56 -16.08 -19.85
C ALA A 141 -9.14 -16.19 -19.26
N LEU A 142 -8.35 -15.12 -19.11
CA LEU A 142 -6.99 -15.23 -18.56
C LEU A 142 -6.96 -15.81 -17.14
N LEU A 143 -7.91 -15.44 -16.28
CA LEU A 143 -7.97 -16.01 -14.93
C LEU A 143 -8.39 -17.49 -14.95
N SER A 144 -9.27 -17.87 -15.87
CA SER A 144 -9.66 -19.27 -16.10
C SER A 144 -8.49 -20.08 -16.64
N ASP A 145 -7.74 -19.53 -17.59
CA ASP A 145 -6.57 -20.16 -18.20
C ASP A 145 -5.48 -20.37 -17.15
N ILE A 146 -5.16 -19.35 -16.36
CA ILE A 146 -4.21 -19.47 -15.23
C ILE A 146 -4.67 -20.55 -14.25
N LYS A 147 -5.95 -20.61 -13.91
CA LYS A 147 -6.48 -21.67 -13.02
C LYS A 147 -6.32 -23.07 -13.63
N SER A 148 -6.58 -23.22 -14.93
CA SER A 148 -6.42 -24.51 -15.61
C SER A 148 -4.95 -24.96 -15.67
N GLU A 149 -4.03 -24.04 -15.96
CA GLU A 149 -2.59 -24.30 -16.00
C GLU A 149 -2.06 -24.70 -14.62
N VAL A 150 -2.46 -23.98 -13.56
CA VAL A 150 -2.08 -24.33 -12.18
C VAL A 150 -2.59 -25.72 -11.81
N SER A 151 -3.84 -26.06 -12.15
CA SER A 151 -4.39 -27.39 -11.88
C SER A 151 -3.67 -28.51 -12.63
N ALA A 152 -3.25 -28.26 -13.88
CA ALA A 152 -2.46 -29.21 -14.66
C ALA A 152 -1.07 -29.44 -14.04
N ILE A 153 -0.40 -28.36 -13.60
CA ILE A 153 0.90 -28.44 -12.92
C ILE A 153 0.78 -29.22 -11.61
N GLU A 154 -0.22 -28.91 -10.77
CA GLU A 154 -0.45 -29.63 -9.51
C GLU A 154 -0.69 -31.12 -9.77
N SER A 155 -1.52 -31.46 -10.75
CA SER A 155 -1.79 -32.85 -11.13
C SER A 155 -0.51 -33.60 -11.57
N ALA A 156 0.40 -32.91 -12.26
CA ALA A 156 1.66 -33.50 -12.68
C ALA A 156 2.64 -33.68 -11.51
N VAL A 157 2.83 -32.64 -10.69
CA VAL A 157 3.78 -32.63 -9.57
C VAL A 157 3.39 -33.62 -8.48
N PHE A 158 2.10 -33.71 -8.16
CA PHE A 158 1.57 -34.59 -7.12
C PHE A 158 1.09 -35.95 -7.64
N SER A 159 1.38 -36.27 -8.91
CA SER A 159 1.07 -37.57 -9.47
C SER A 159 1.75 -38.70 -8.68
N PRO A 160 1.01 -39.72 -8.21
CA PRO A 160 1.60 -40.85 -7.49
C PRO A 160 2.38 -41.80 -8.40
N THR A 161 2.30 -41.64 -9.72
CA THR A 161 2.89 -42.56 -10.71
C THR A 161 4.07 -41.97 -11.49
N PHE A 162 4.28 -40.66 -11.45
CA PHE A 162 5.38 -39.98 -12.15
C PHE A 162 5.79 -38.64 -11.53
N GLY A 163 5.10 -38.23 -10.45
CA GLY A 163 5.39 -37.00 -9.74
C GLY A 163 6.45 -37.18 -8.68
N LEU A 164 6.59 -36.20 -7.79
CA LEU A 164 7.64 -36.20 -6.77
C LEU A 164 7.58 -37.40 -5.82
N GLN A 165 6.37 -37.92 -5.56
CA GLN A 165 6.19 -39.10 -4.73
C GLN A 165 6.83 -40.35 -5.35
N GLU A 166 6.66 -40.54 -6.66
CA GLU A 166 7.19 -41.68 -7.38
C GLU A 166 8.73 -41.60 -7.47
N ILE A 167 9.27 -40.44 -7.86
CA ILE A 167 10.72 -40.19 -7.86
C ILE A 167 11.36 -40.51 -6.49
N LYS A 168 10.73 -40.05 -5.39
CA LYS A 168 11.23 -40.33 -4.04
C LYS A 168 11.24 -41.83 -3.73
N SER A 169 10.25 -42.57 -4.21
CA SER A 169 10.16 -44.02 -4.02
C SER A 169 11.22 -44.77 -4.84
N GLU A 170 11.44 -44.39 -6.10
CA GLU A 170 12.46 -45.00 -6.96
C GLU A 170 13.87 -44.76 -6.41
N VAL A 171 14.17 -43.53 -5.98
CA VAL A 171 15.46 -43.19 -5.37
C VAL A 171 15.70 -44.05 -4.13
N SER A 172 14.68 -44.22 -3.28
CA SER A 172 14.78 -45.06 -2.09
C SER A 172 15.07 -46.53 -2.44
N GLN A 173 14.46 -47.07 -3.49
CA GLN A 173 14.72 -48.43 -3.97
C GLN A 173 16.12 -48.57 -4.56
N ILE A 174 16.60 -47.60 -5.33
CA ILE A 174 17.97 -47.61 -5.87
C ILE A 174 18.98 -47.63 -4.73
N LEU A 175 18.80 -46.78 -3.71
CA LEU A 175 19.68 -46.78 -2.54
C LEU A 175 19.63 -48.10 -1.78
N ALA A 176 18.45 -48.70 -1.63
CA ALA A 176 18.30 -50.02 -0.99
C ALA A 176 18.95 -51.15 -1.79
N ASN A 177 18.91 -51.08 -3.13
CA ASN A 177 19.47 -52.10 -4.02
C ASN A 177 20.99 -51.96 -4.21
N GLN A 178 21.60 -50.84 -3.84
CA GLN A 178 23.05 -50.66 -3.77
C GLN A 178 23.64 -51.32 -2.52
N ALA A 179 23.37 -52.61 -2.31
CA ALA A 179 24.03 -53.39 -1.27
C ALA A 179 25.54 -53.39 -1.53
N ALA A 180 26.29 -52.58 -0.78
CA ALA A 180 27.74 -52.64 -0.75
C ALA A 180 28.15 -54.04 -0.29
N SER A 181 28.96 -54.74 -1.09
CA SER A 181 29.60 -55.97 -0.62
C SER A 181 30.33 -55.65 0.69
N PRO A 182 30.11 -56.40 1.79
CA PRO A 182 30.85 -56.20 3.03
C PRO A 182 32.33 -56.59 2.87
N PHE A 183 32.68 -57.22 1.75
CA PHE A 183 34.04 -57.61 1.41
C PHE A 183 34.67 -56.59 0.47
N LEU A 184 35.83 -56.08 0.87
CA LEU A 184 36.79 -55.48 -0.06
C LEU A 184 37.60 -56.62 -0.67
N THR A 185 37.75 -56.64 -1.98
CA THR A 185 38.51 -57.69 -2.68
C THR A 185 39.54 -57.07 -3.61
N THR A 186 40.67 -57.75 -3.75
CA THR A 186 41.66 -57.47 -4.80
C THR A 186 41.15 -57.89 -6.19
N GLY A 187 40.05 -58.66 -6.25
CA GLY A 187 39.73 -59.47 -7.41
C GLY A 187 40.74 -60.61 -7.60
N PRO A 188 40.57 -61.43 -8.64
CA PRO A 188 41.58 -62.43 -9.01
C PRO A 188 42.86 -61.73 -9.48
N PHE A 189 44.01 -62.14 -8.94
CA PHE A 189 45.32 -61.71 -9.41
C PHE A 189 46.27 -62.90 -9.55
N PHE A 190 47.25 -62.74 -10.43
CA PHE A 190 48.26 -63.74 -10.70
C PHE A 190 49.49 -63.46 -9.85
N VAL A 191 50.00 -64.50 -9.18
CA VAL A 191 51.23 -64.47 -8.39
C VAL A 191 52.31 -65.23 -9.15
N ASP A 192 53.45 -64.59 -9.38
CA ASP A 192 54.59 -65.21 -10.07
C ASP A 192 55.46 -66.07 -9.12
N CYS A 193 56.33 -66.91 -9.66
CA CYS A 193 57.19 -67.83 -8.90
C CYS A 193 58.09 -67.14 -7.86
N ASP A 194 58.46 -65.88 -8.09
CA ASP A 194 59.37 -65.11 -7.25
C ASP A 194 58.65 -64.38 -6.10
N GLU A 195 57.32 -64.26 -6.17
CA GLU A 195 56.49 -63.62 -5.16
C GLU A 195 56.04 -64.65 -4.12
N ILE A 196 56.65 -64.59 -2.94
CA ILE A 196 56.42 -65.58 -1.87
C ILE A 196 55.82 -64.96 -0.61
N THR A 197 55.60 -63.64 -0.58
CA THR A 197 55.01 -62.93 0.55
C THR A 197 53.96 -61.90 0.13
N VAL A 198 53.01 -61.64 1.02
CA VAL A 198 52.04 -60.55 0.91
C VAL A 198 52.18 -59.64 2.12
N LEU A 199 52.31 -58.35 1.85
CA LEU A 199 52.16 -57.28 2.82
C LEU A 199 50.68 -56.88 2.89
N LEU A 200 50.10 -57.00 4.07
CA LEU A 200 48.74 -56.60 4.38
C LEU A 200 48.80 -55.37 5.27
N LYS A 201 48.10 -54.30 4.91
CA LYS A 201 48.06 -53.06 5.70
C LYS A 201 46.64 -52.58 5.88
N GLY A 202 46.34 -52.09 7.07
CA GLY A 202 45.09 -51.42 7.39
C GLY A 202 45.35 -50.04 7.98
N LEU A 203 44.55 -49.06 7.57
CA LEU A 203 44.50 -47.72 8.14
C LEU A 203 43.10 -47.48 8.70
N ASN A 204 43.01 -47.15 9.98
CA ASN A 204 41.77 -46.85 10.66
C ASN A 204 41.62 -45.33 10.83
N ASN A 205 40.78 -44.70 10.01
CA ASN A 205 40.45 -43.27 10.10
C ASN A 205 39.24 -42.99 11.02
N THR A 206 38.85 -43.95 11.86
CA THR A 206 37.76 -43.78 12.84
C THR A 206 38.31 -43.49 14.24
N ASN A 207 37.46 -42.93 15.10
CA ASN A 207 37.80 -42.60 16.49
C ASN A 207 37.68 -43.79 17.46
N VAL A 208 37.48 -45.01 16.94
CA VAL A 208 37.36 -46.24 17.73
C VAL A 208 38.29 -47.31 17.17
N VAL A 209 38.69 -48.27 18.01
CA VAL A 209 39.49 -49.42 17.54
C VAL A 209 38.67 -50.23 16.54
N GLN A 210 39.28 -50.57 15.40
CA GLN A 210 38.67 -51.38 14.35
C GLN A 210 39.47 -52.67 14.16
N SER A 211 38.88 -53.69 13.56
CA SER A 211 39.57 -54.91 13.14
C SER A 211 39.40 -55.14 11.65
N VAL A 212 40.42 -55.77 11.07
CA VAL A 212 40.38 -56.26 9.69
C VAL A 212 40.85 -57.70 9.68
N THR A 213 40.12 -58.54 8.97
CA THR A 213 40.49 -59.93 8.69
C THR A 213 40.70 -60.10 7.20
N PHE A 214 41.91 -60.46 6.80
CA PHE A 214 42.27 -60.81 5.43
C PHE A 214 42.17 -62.31 5.23
N VAL A 215 41.51 -62.73 4.15
CA VAL A 215 41.39 -64.13 3.75
C VAL A 215 42.00 -64.28 2.36
N VAL A 216 43.08 -65.06 2.26
CA VAL A 216 43.74 -65.41 1.00
C VAL A 216 43.10 -66.69 0.47
N ARG A 217 42.60 -66.66 -0.76
CA ARG A 217 41.91 -67.79 -1.40
C ARG A 217 42.67 -68.26 -2.61
N ASN A 218 42.76 -69.58 -2.77
CA ASN A 218 43.25 -70.18 -4.01
C ASN A 218 42.10 -70.30 -5.00
N LEU A 219 42.27 -69.71 -6.19
CA LEU A 219 41.29 -69.77 -7.27
C LEU A 219 41.58 -70.87 -8.30
N THR A 220 42.58 -71.71 -8.06
CA THR A 220 42.97 -72.79 -8.98
C THR A 220 41.93 -73.92 -9.02
N ASP A 221 41.29 -74.21 -7.88
CA ASP A 221 40.26 -75.23 -7.75
C ASP A 221 38.88 -74.61 -7.49
N CYS A 222 37.82 -75.26 -7.98
CA CYS A 222 36.43 -74.89 -7.73
C CYS A 222 35.74 -76.04 -6.96
N PRO A 223 35.24 -75.82 -5.72
CA PRO A 223 35.14 -74.54 -5.02
C PRO A 223 36.49 -74.01 -4.50
N CYS A 224 36.66 -72.68 -4.53
CA CYS A 224 37.88 -72.02 -4.06
C CYS A 224 38.11 -72.27 -2.57
N VAL A 225 39.36 -72.57 -2.20
CA VAL A 225 39.76 -72.92 -0.83
C VAL A 225 40.48 -71.74 -0.19
N ASP A 226 40.16 -71.47 1.08
CA ASP A 226 40.84 -70.46 1.87
C ASP A 226 42.19 -71.02 2.35
N LEU A 227 43.27 -70.33 2.00
CA LEU A 227 44.64 -70.76 2.27
C LEU A 227 45.15 -70.22 3.60
N ILE A 228 44.87 -68.94 3.88
CA ILE A 228 45.29 -68.25 5.10
C ILE A 228 44.23 -67.24 5.50
N GLU A 229 43.96 -67.16 6.79
CA GLU A 229 43.22 -66.08 7.43
C GLU A 229 44.14 -65.32 8.39
N VAL A 230 44.21 -64.00 8.25
CA VAL A 230 45.04 -63.11 9.08
C VAL A 230 44.23 -61.93 9.54
N GLY A 231 44.03 -61.83 10.86
CA GLY A 231 43.31 -60.72 11.48
C GLY A 231 44.20 -59.88 12.38
N PHE A 232 44.00 -58.57 12.38
CA PHE A 232 44.62 -57.67 13.35
C PHE A 232 43.70 -56.51 13.71
N THR A 233 43.93 -55.95 14.90
CA THR A 233 43.23 -54.77 15.42
C THR A 233 44.04 -53.52 15.16
N ILE A 234 43.39 -52.49 14.64
CA ILE A 234 43.99 -51.20 14.29
C ILE A 234 43.48 -50.15 15.27
N PRO A 235 44.35 -49.54 16.09
CA PRO A 235 43.96 -48.44 16.97
C PRO A 235 43.32 -47.28 16.20
N ALA A 236 42.53 -46.47 16.91
CA ALA A 236 41.91 -45.27 16.34
C ALA A 236 42.95 -44.34 15.71
N CYS A 237 42.69 -43.85 14.50
CA CYS A 237 43.57 -42.94 13.74
C CYS A 237 45.00 -43.48 13.45
N CYS A 238 45.21 -44.80 13.51
CA CYS A 238 46.51 -45.45 13.29
C CYS A 238 46.48 -46.42 12.10
N SER A 239 47.67 -46.87 11.68
CA SER A 239 47.83 -47.96 10.71
C SER A 239 48.60 -49.12 11.31
N GLU A 240 48.22 -50.34 10.95
CA GLU A 240 48.93 -51.57 11.29
C GLU A 240 49.21 -52.36 10.01
N ASP A 241 50.30 -53.11 10.00
CA ASP A 241 50.67 -53.98 8.88
C ASP A 241 51.24 -55.32 9.35
N THR A 242 51.17 -56.30 8.45
CA THR A 242 51.71 -57.63 8.68
C THR A 242 52.14 -58.27 7.37
N GLU A 243 53.17 -59.11 7.41
CA GLU A 243 53.65 -59.86 6.27
C GLU A 243 53.39 -61.35 6.44
N VAL A 244 52.86 -61.96 5.39
CA VAL A 244 52.40 -63.34 5.39
C VAL A 244 53.00 -64.07 4.21
N ALA A 245 53.55 -65.26 4.45
CA ALA A 245 54.03 -66.11 3.37
C ALA A 245 52.86 -66.64 2.53
N ILE A 246 52.96 -66.63 1.21
CA ILE A 246 51.91 -67.16 0.32
C ILE A 246 52.06 -68.69 0.26
N PRO A 247 51.06 -69.49 0.66
CA PRO A 247 51.18 -70.96 0.68
C PRO A 247 51.24 -71.54 -0.72
N GLY A 248 52.16 -72.48 -0.93
CA GLY A 248 52.39 -73.15 -2.21
C GLY A 248 53.61 -72.60 -2.96
N THR A 249 54.00 -73.31 -4.02
CA THR A 249 55.12 -72.95 -4.90
C THR A 249 54.64 -72.74 -6.34
N GLY A 250 55.41 -72.01 -7.13
CA GLY A 250 55.08 -71.73 -8.54
C GLY A 250 53.96 -70.70 -8.73
N GLN A 251 53.57 -70.52 -9.99
CA GLN A 251 52.55 -69.57 -10.42
C GLN A 251 51.15 -69.95 -9.93
N ARG A 252 50.40 -68.98 -9.39
CA ARG A 252 49.06 -69.21 -8.80
C ARG A 252 48.08 -68.07 -9.10
N ASN A 253 46.80 -68.42 -9.18
CA ASN A 253 45.70 -67.45 -9.20
C ASN A 253 45.10 -67.32 -7.80
N LEU A 254 45.20 -66.15 -7.20
CA LEU A 254 44.72 -65.89 -5.85
C LEU A 254 43.69 -64.76 -5.83
N GLU A 255 42.88 -64.75 -4.78
CA GLU A 255 42.06 -63.60 -4.38
C GLU A 255 42.38 -63.31 -2.91
N VAL A 256 42.52 -62.04 -2.55
CA VAL A 256 42.50 -61.64 -1.13
C VAL A 256 41.27 -60.79 -0.86
N ARG A 257 40.50 -61.24 0.13
CA ARG A 257 39.34 -60.54 0.68
C ARG A 257 39.68 -59.93 2.02
N ALA A 258 39.24 -58.71 2.26
CA ALA A 258 39.29 -58.07 3.56
C ALA A 258 37.88 -57.91 4.10
N ILE A 259 37.69 -58.34 5.34
CA ILE A 259 36.48 -58.19 6.14
C ILE A 259 36.80 -57.14 7.19
N THR A 260 36.12 -56.00 7.15
CA THR A 260 36.33 -54.90 8.10
C THR A 260 35.23 -54.88 9.15
N SER A 261 35.53 -54.50 10.39
CA SER A 261 34.52 -54.30 11.45
C SER A 261 33.59 -53.10 11.22
N SER A 262 33.95 -52.20 10.29
CA SER A 262 33.16 -51.04 9.87
C SER A 262 33.16 -50.91 8.35
N ALA A 263 31.99 -50.59 7.78
CA ALA A 263 31.83 -50.36 6.34
C ALA A 263 32.43 -49.01 5.88
N ILE A 264 32.74 -48.10 6.81
CA ILE A 264 33.24 -46.76 6.53
C ILE A 264 34.46 -46.47 7.42
N GLY A 265 35.47 -45.78 6.86
CA GLY A 265 36.60 -45.25 7.60
C GLY A 265 37.76 -46.22 7.85
N VAL A 266 37.66 -47.47 7.39
CA VAL A 266 38.78 -48.42 7.37
C VAL A 266 39.26 -48.58 5.93
N LEU A 267 40.53 -48.26 5.68
CA LEU A 267 41.17 -48.43 4.39
C LEU A 267 42.14 -49.60 4.48
N VAL A 268 42.11 -50.48 3.48
CA VAL A 268 43.00 -51.63 3.40
C VAL A 268 43.86 -51.53 2.15
N TYR A 269 45.08 -52.02 2.27
CA TYR A 269 46.06 -52.03 1.20
C TYR A 269 46.78 -53.36 1.20
N LEU A 270 47.12 -53.81 -0.01
CA LEU A 270 47.79 -55.07 -0.22
C LEU A 270 48.91 -54.91 -1.25
N ALA A 271 50.04 -55.58 -1.00
CA ALA A 271 51.08 -55.75 -2.00
C ALA A 271 51.71 -57.15 -1.91
N THR A 272 52.03 -57.76 -3.05
CA THR A 272 52.90 -58.94 -3.09
C THR A 272 54.37 -58.50 -3.02
N LYS A 273 55.25 -59.36 -2.51
CA LYS A 273 56.70 -59.09 -2.38
C LYS A 273 57.53 -60.29 -2.83
N THR A 274 58.66 -60.02 -3.47
CA THR A 274 59.65 -61.04 -3.82
C THR A 274 60.60 -61.31 -2.64
N GLY A 275 60.70 -62.56 -2.19
CA GLY A 275 61.56 -62.93 -1.06
C GLY A 275 60.83 -63.13 0.28
N ALA A 276 61.57 -63.66 1.27
CA ALA A 276 61.02 -64.06 2.56
C ALA A 276 60.52 -62.84 3.36
N PRO A 277 59.61 -63.06 4.35
CA PRO A 277 59.09 -61.97 5.17
C PRO A 277 60.22 -61.14 5.78
N PHE A 278 60.05 -59.82 5.78
CA PHE A 278 60.98 -58.82 6.31
C PHE A 278 62.33 -58.72 5.57
N SER A 279 62.46 -59.23 4.35
CA SER A 279 63.69 -59.11 3.56
C SER A 279 63.89 -57.70 2.95
N LEU A 280 65.11 -57.16 3.10
CA LEU A 280 65.46 -55.77 2.74
C LEU A 280 65.61 -55.51 1.22
N ALA A 281 65.59 -56.56 0.38
CA ALA A 281 65.82 -56.46 -1.07
C ALA A 281 64.58 -56.84 -1.92
N ALA A 282 63.40 -56.89 -1.32
CA ALA A 282 62.16 -57.31 -1.98
C ALA A 282 61.60 -56.24 -2.94
N LYS A 283 61.20 -56.65 -4.16
CA LYS A 283 60.34 -55.85 -5.04
C LYS A 283 58.89 -56.05 -4.63
N SER A 284 58.09 -54.99 -4.64
CA SER A 284 56.67 -55.03 -4.27
C SER A 284 55.73 -54.67 -5.42
N THR A 285 54.64 -55.41 -5.59
CA THR A 285 53.58 -55.12 -6.57
C THR A 285 52.30 -54.71 -5.83
N ASN A 286 51.80 -53.50 -6.08
CA ASN A 286 50.62 -52.96 -5.41
C ASN A 286 49.32 -53.54 -5.98
N LEU A 287 48.40 -53.94 -5.10
CA LEU A 287 47.08 -54.42 -5.49
C LEU A 287 46.01 -53.54 -4.85
N ASN A 288 45.09 -53.05 -5.67
CA ASN A 288 43.99 -52.20 -5.21
C ASN A 288 42.86 -53.09 -4.70
N MET A 289 42.32 -52.77 -3.52
CA MET A 289 41.15 -53.47 -2.98
C MET A 289 39.92 -52.60 -3.18
N GLN A 290 38.92 -53.12 -3.89
CA GLN A 290 37.70 -52.38 -4.19
C GLN A 290 36.48 -53.07 -3.58
N SER A 291 35.48 -52.27 -3.22
CA SER A 291 34.14 -52.77 -2.94
C SER A 291 33.54 -53.26 -4.25
N GLY A 292 33.14 -54.54 -4.28
CA GLY A 292 32.42 -55.09 -5.42
C GLY A 292 31.03 -54.46 -5.51
N TYR A 293 30.87 -53.44 -6.35
CA TYR A 293 29.55 -53.00 -6.76
C TYR A 293 29.07 -53.89 -7.91
N PRO A 294 27.89 -54.52 -7.81
CA PRO A 294 27.26 -55.07 -9.00
C PRO A 294 27.00 -53.92 -9.98
N SER A 295 27.50 -54.05 -11.20
CA SER A 295 27.15 -53.14 -12.29
C SER A 295 25.64 -53.22 -12.51
N LEU A 296 24.99 -52.06 -12.49
CA LEU A 296 23.55 -51.96 -12.74
C LEU A 296 23.23 -52.57 -14.12
N PRO A 297 22.18 -53.40 -14.26
CA PRO A 297 21.65 -53.71 -15.57
C PRO A 297 21.21 -52.39 -16.22
N SER A 298 21.61 -52.18 -17.47
CA SER A 298 21.25 -51.00 -18.25
C SER A 298 19.73 -50.86 -18.29
N VAL A 299 19.21 -49.78 -17.71
CA VAL A 299 17.79 -49.42 -17.80
C VAL A 299 17.46 -49.23 -19.30
N PRO A 300 16.46 -49.92 -19.85
CA PRO A 300 16.03 -49.67 -21.21
C PRO A 300 15.57 -48.23 -21.33
N LYS A 301 16.17 -47.50 -22.27
CA LYS A 301 15.84 -46.12 -22.60
C LYS A 301 14.33 -46.03 -22.87
N ALA A 302 13.60 -45.35 -22.00
CA ALA A 302 12.17 -45.11 -22.21
C ALA A 302 11.98 -44.43 -23.58
N PRO A 303 10.99 -44.87 -24.39
CA PRO A 303 10.73 -44.25 -25.69
C PRO A 303 10.38 -42.78 -25.47
N GLY A 304 11.16 -41.90 -26.11
CA GLY A 304 10.99 -40.46 -26.00
C GLY A 304 9.57 -40.06 -26.35
N ARG A 305 8.81 -39.57 -25.36
CA ARG A 305 7.58 -38.83 -25.60
C ARG A 305 7.97 -37.55 -26.33
N GLN A 306 7.56 -37.45 -27.60
CA GLN A 306 7.53 -36.17 -28.30
C GLN A 306 6.66 -35.21 -27.50
N LEU A 307 7.29 -34.18 -26.94
CA LEU A 307 6.58 -32.99 -26.50
C LEU A 307 5.92 -32.36 -27.73
N PRO A 308 4.63 -31.96 -27.67
CA PRO A 308 4.03 -31.22 -28.77
C PRO A 308 4.77 -29.90 -28.95
N VAL A 309 5.13 -29.63 -30.20
CA VAL A 309 5.77 -28.40 -30.67
C VAL A 309 4.81 -27.25 -30.37
N ALA A 310 5.27 -26.26 -29.59
CA ALA A 310 4.56 -25.01 -29.41
C ALA A 310 4.60 -24.21 -30.73
N ASP A 311 3.43 -23.95 -31.31
CA ASP A 311 3.29 -23.11 -32.49
C ASP A 311 3.63 -21.64 -32.17
N PRO A 312 4.42 -20.93 -33.01
CA PRO A 312 4.70 -19.52 -32.83
C PRO A 312 3.65 -18.67 -33.56
N PHE A 313 2.49 -18.46 -32.95
CA PHE A 313 1.53 -17.45 -33.41
C PHE A 313 1.52 -16.22 -32.49
N PHE A 314 2.54 -15.38 -32.58
CA PHE A 314 2.47 -13.97 -32.16
C PHE A 314 3.39 -13.11 -33.03
N SER A 315 2.90 -12.76 -34.21
CA SER A 315 3.37 -11.57 -34.94
C SER A 315 2.28 -11.15 -35.91
N GLN A 316 1.45 -10.20 -35.49
CA GLN A 316 0.82 -9.17 -36.33
C GLN A 316 -0.23 -8.39 -35.51
N TYR A 317 0.20 -7.27 -34.93
CA TYR A 317 -0.70 -6.14 -34.70
C TYR A 317 0.02 -4.87 -35.17
N PRO A 318 -0.53 -4.12 -36.15
CA PRO A 318 0.02 -2.83 -36.53
C PRO A 318 -0.43 -1.74 -35.53
N LEU A 319 0.53 -0.88 -35.14
CA LEU A 319 0.30 0.33 -34.34
C LEU A 319 -0.61 1.32 -35.10
N PRO A 320 -1.57 2.00 -34.44
CA PRO A 320 -2.30 3.11 -35.05
C PRO A 320 -1.39 4.33 -35.18
N ARG A 321 -1.32 4.88 -36.40
CA ARG A 321 -0.67 6.15 -36.71
C ARG A 321 -1.45 7.32 -36.08
N HIS A 322 -0.67 8.27 -35.58
CA HIS A 322 -1.05 9.65 -35.32
C HIS A 322 -2.07 10.22 -36.33
N ILE A 323 -3.09 10.90 -35.81
CA ILE A 323 -3.79 11.96 -36.53
C ILE A 323 -3.59 13.26 -35.73
N LEU A 324 -2.84 14.16 -36.35
CA LEU A 324 -2.85 15.59 -36.09
C LEU A 324 -4.11 16.16 -36.77
N ALA A 325 -4.96 16.84 -36.01
CA ALA A 325 -5.79 17.95 -36.44
C ALA A 325 -6.22 18.73 -35.18
#